data_AF-A0A844F3D9-F1
#
_entry.id   AF-A0A844F3D9-F1
#
_cell.length_a   1.000
_cell.length_b   1.000
_cell.length_c   1.000
_cell.angle_alpha   90.00
_cell.angle_beta   90.00
_cell.angle_gamma   90.00
#
_symmetry.space_group_name_H-M   'P 1'
#
loop_
_entity.id
_entity.type
_entity.pdbx_description
1 polymer ?
#
loop_
_entity_poly.entity_id
_entity_poly.type
_entity_poly.pdbx_seq_one_letter_code
_entity_poly.pdbx_strand_id
1 'polypeptide(L)'
;MGYITYFQVARSRDIIRSPYNARQDSYADRVVRGKILDKDGNVLAQTNVSEDGTETREYPYGNMFAHVVGYSVQGKSGLESVENFELLTSNAFFLEKIKNEFQDKKNMGDSVVTTLNLELQEAAYDALGNYKGAVVVMEPSTGKILAMVSKPDFDPNTVAENWDFLNTDQDSVLLNRATQGQYAPGSTFKVVTALEYMRENPDYENYGYNCTGAIEKDGVTIRCYNGHVHGQVGFQDSLAYSCNTSFSNIGLSLDIKNFRETSKELLFNSKLPSVLPYSKSSFSLEPGAGSADKMMTAMGQGKTQVSPYHMALITSAIANGGTLMKPYLVDSVTNYTGAVIDKNKPEKYKSLMTSEDAAKLKQYMSAVVDYGTASVLSGQSYTAAGKTGTAEYSSDKEKDHSWFIGMTNVDNPELVISVIIESSDGTAKAVDVAKQVFDAYYY
;
A
#
# COMPACT_ATOMS: atom_id res chain seq x y z
N MET A 1 14.15 -19.43 -34.48
CA MET A 1 12.90 -18.80 -34.97
C MET A 1 11.84 -18.68 -33.88
N GLY A 2 11.40 -19.75 -33.21
CA GLY A 2 10.38 -19.67 -32.14
C GLY A 2 10.69 -18.71 -30.99
N TYR A 3 11.94 -18.68 -30.50
CA TYR A 3 12.35 -17.71 -29.47
C TYR A 3 12.38 -16.27 -29.97
N ILE A 4 12.72 -16.03 -31.25
CA ILE A 4 12.73 -14.68 -31.84
C ILE A 4 11.31 -14.17 -32.03
N THR A 5 10.37 -15.01 -32.47
CA THR A 5 8.95 -14.67 -32.57
C THR A 5 8.33 -14.46 -31.18
N TYR A 6 8.61 -15.33 -30.21
CA TYR A 6 8.19 -15.14 -28.81
C TYR A 6 8.78 -13.86 -28.20
N PHE A 7 10.06 -13.59 -28.46
CA PHE A 7 10.71 -12.36 -28.05
C PHE A 7 10.04 -11.15 -28.70
N GLN A 8 9.85 -11.14 -30.02
CA GLN A 8 9.23 -10.01 -30.73
C GLN A 8 7.77 -9.77 -30.33
N VAL A 9 6.98 -10.80 -30.07
CA VAL A 9 5.53 -10.67 -29.82
C VAL A 9 5.20 -10.50 -28.34
N ALA A 10 5.87 -11.24 -27.44
CA ALA A 10 5.53 -11.26 -26.02
C ALA A 10 6.53 -10.49 -25.14
N ARG A 11 7.83 -10.56 -25.43
CA ARG A 11 8.89 -10.08 -24.52
C ARG A 11 9.48 -8.72 -24.88
N SER A 12 9.38 -8.32 -26.15
CA SER A 12 9.99 -7.11 -26.68
C SER A 12 9.35 -5.87 -26.07
N ARG A 13 8.03 -5.87 -25.91
CA ARG A 13 7.29 -4.78 -25.28
C ARG A 13 7.73 -4.58 -23.84
N ASP A 14 7.85 -5.65 -23.06
CA ASP A 14 8.30 -5.56 -21.66
C ASP A 14 9.73 -4.98 -21.55
N ILE A 15 10.62 -5.37 -22.46
CA ILE A 15 12.01 -4.87 -22.49
C ILE A 15 12.05 -3.42 -22.98
N ILE A 16 11.26 -3.08 -24.00
CA ILE A 16 11.21 -1.74 -24.57
C ILE A 16 10.57 -0.76 -23.57
N ARG A 17 9.51 -1.16 -22.86
CA ARG A 17 8.78 -0.39 -21.84
C ARG A 17 9.54 -0.25 -20.52
N SER A 18 10.52 -1.11 -20.27
CA SER A 18 11.30 -1.09 -19.02
C SER A 18 11.84 0.30 -18.69
N PRO A 19 11.67 0.82 -17.46
CA PRO A 19 12.20 2.12 -17.05
C PRO A 19 13.73 2.21 -17.11
N TYR A 20 14.42 1.07 -17.19
CA TYR A 20 15.88 0.99 -17.33
C TYR A 20 16.38 1.11 -18.78
N ASN A 21 15.49 1.28 -19.75
CA ASN A 21 15.86 1.41 -21.16
C ASN A 21 16.25 2.85 -21.51
N ALA A 22 17.56 3.14 -21.52
CA ALA A 22 18.10 4.47 -21.82
C ALA A 22 17.75 5.03 -23.21
N ARG A 23 17.27 4.20 -24.15
CA ARG A 23 16.86 4.67 -25.48
C ARG A 23 15.50 5.38 -25.48
N GLN A 24 14.69 5.20 -24.44
CA GLN A 24 13.38 5.82 -24.38
C GLN A 24 13.48 7.36 -24.40
N ASP A 25 14.52 7.91 -23.78
CA ASP A 25 14.67 9.36 -23.66
C ASP A 25 14.98 10.04 -25.00
N SER A 26 15.49 9.29 -25.99
CA SER A 26 15.67 9.82 -27.36
C SER A 26 14.34 10.11 -28.08
N TYR A 27 13.21 9.56 -27.60
CA TYR A 27 11.89 9.91 -28.14
C TYR A 27 11.43 11.31 -27.73
N ALA A 28 11.97 11.89 -26.64
CA ALA A 28 11.63 13.25 -26.22
C ALA A 28 12.09 14.32 -27.25
N ASP A 29 13.05 14.00 -28.12
CA ASP A 29 13.46 14.89 -29.22
C ASP A 29 12.36 15.06 -30.28
N ARG A 30 11.40 14.12 -30.34
CA ARG A 30 10.38 14.04 -31.39
C ARG A 30 8.94 14.05 -30.86
N VAL A 31 8.77 13.84 -29.56
CA VAL A 31 7.47 13.67 -28.92
C VAL A 31 7.40 14.57 -27.69
N VAL A 32 6.37 15.40 -27.63
CA VAL A 32 5.98 16.13 -26.42
C VAL A 32 5.38 15.11 -25.47
N ARG A 33 5.94 15.02 -24.26
CA ARG A 33 5.50 14.04 -23.27
C ARG A 33 4.01 14.18 -22.94
N GLY A 34 3.28 13.07 -23.00
CA GLY A 34 1.84 13.04 -22.76
C GLY A 34 1.44 13.29 -21.30
N LYS A 35 0.13 13.37 -21.05
CA LYS A 35 -0.43 13.70 -19.74
C LYS A 35 -0.51 12.48 -18.83
N ILE A 36 -0.48 12.71 -17.52
CA ILE A 36 -0.94 11.74 -16.52
C ILE A 36 -2.24 12.28 -15.95
N LEU A 37 -3.30 11.48 -15.98
CA LEU A 37 -4.65 11.84 -15.58
C LEU A 37 -5.12 10.95 -14.41
N ASP A 38 -5.97 11.47 -13.54
CA ASP A 38 -6.71 10.65 -12.58
C ASP A 38 -7.83 9.85 -13.30
N LYS A 39 -8.61 9.07 -12.55
CA LYS A 39 -9.69 8.25 -13.11
C LYS A 39 -10.83 9.07 -13.76
N ASP A 40 -11.00 10.34 -13.39
CA ASP A 40 -12.09 11.22 -13.84
C ASP A 40 -11.60 12.24 -14.89
N GLY A 41 -10.31 12.23 -15.23
CA GLY A 41 -9.70 13.06 -16.27
C GLY A 41 -9.02 14.33 -15.76
N ASN A 42 -8.88 14.50 -14.44
CA ASN A 42 -8.10 15.59 -13.85
C ASN A 42 -6.62 15.42 -14.17
N VAL A 43 -5.94 16.51 -14.51
CA VAL A 43 -4.55 16.48 -14.95
C VAL A 43 -3.60 16.43 -13.76
N LEU A 44 -2.92 15.30 -13.56
CA LEU A 44 -1.94 15.10 -12.49
C LEU A 44 -0.53 15.52 -12.91
N ALA A 45 -0.20 15.38 -14.19
CA ALA A 45 1.02 15.90 -14.79
C ALA A 45 0.81 16.23 -16.29
N GLN A 46 1.40 17.32 -16.77
CA GLN A 46 1.35 17.71 -18.17
C GLN A 46 2.63 18.42 -18.62
N THR A 47 2.84 18.46 -19.93
CA THR A 47 3.94 19.24 -20.52
C THR A 47 3.38 20.47 -21.20
N ASN A 48 3.83 21.64 -20.76
CA ASN A 48 3.55 22.92 -21.39
C ASN A 48 4.64 23.24 -22.41
N VAL A 49 4.24 23.72 -23.58
CA VAL A 49 5.15 24.10 -24.66
C VAL A 49 5.02 25.60 -24.90
N SER A 50 6.09 26.34 -24.65
CA SER A 50 6.17 27.77 -24.87
C SER A 50 6.25 28.12 -26.37
N GLU A 51 6.02 29.39 -26.72
CA GLU A 51 6.10 29.86 -28.12
C GLU A 51 7.49 29.63 -28.77
N ASP A 52 8.55 29.65 -27.96
CA ASP A 52 9.93 29.38 -28.38
C ASP A 52 10.27 27.89 -28.48
N GLY A 53 9.30 27.01 -28.20
CA GLY A 53 9.46 25.56 -28.23
C GLY A 53 10.01 24.95 -26.93
N THR A 54 10.27 25.75 -25.90
CA THR A 54 10.71 25.25 -24.59
C THR A 54 9.60 24.42 -23.95
N GLU A 55 9.95 23.22 -23.48
CA GLU A 55 9.03 22.31 -22.80
C GLU A 55 9.24 22.36 -21.28
N THR A 56 8.16 22.52 -20.52
CA THR A 56 8.18 22.47 -19.06
C THR A 56 7.18 21.44 -18.56
N ARG A 57 7.64 20.52 -17.69
CA ARG A 57 6.76 19.54 -17.04
C ARG A 57 6.14 20.16 -15.79
N GLU A 58 4.82 20.20 -15.75
CA GLU A 58 4.03 20.78 -14.68
C GLU A 58 3.22 19.69 -13.95
N TYR A 59 3.14 19.82 -12.63
CA TYR A 59 2.36 18.97 -11.74
C TYR A 59 1.36 19.86 -10.98
N PRO A 60 0.11 20.00 -11.46
CA PRO A 60 -0.83 21.02 -10.97
C PRO A 60 -1.19 20.91 -9.48
N TYR A 61 -1.05 19.73 -8.91
CA TYR A 61 -1.38 19.43 -7.50
C TYR A 61 -0.14 19.41 -6.58
N GLY A 62 1.01 19.88 -7.06
CA GLY A 62 2.26 19.93 -6.30
C GLY A 62 2.60 18.60 -5.63
N ASN A 63 2.79 18.63 -4.31
CA ASN A 63 3.30 17.49 -3.53
C ASN A 63 2.30 16.34 -3.37
N MET A 64 0.99 16.58 -3.56
CA MET A 64 -0.06 15.63 -3.17
C MET A 64 0.08 14.25 -3.83
N PHE A 65 0.61 14.22 -5.05
CA PHE A 65 0.85 13.00 -5.81
C PHE A 65 2.35 12.66 -5.98
N ALA A 66 3.24 13.36 -5.29
CA ALA A 66 4.68 13.38 -5.57
C ALA A 66 5.31 11.99 -5.70
N HIS A 67 5.03 11.07 -4.78
CA HIS A 67 5.65 9.74 -4.82
C HIS A 67 4.99 8.75 -5.79
N VAL A 68 3.69 8.91 -6.06
CA VAL A 68 2.94 8.00 -6.93
C VAL A 68 3.06 8.41 -8.40
N VAL A 69 2.88 9.70 -8.71
CA VAL A 69 3.11 10.27 -10.04
C VAL A 69 4.61 10.37 -10.31
N GLY A 70 5.39 10.84 -9.34
CA GLY A 70 6.84 10.99 -9.48
C GLY A 70 7.24 12.30 -10.14
N TYR A 71 8.46 12.30 -10.66
CA TYR A 71 9.03 13.41 -11.41
C TYR A 71 9.81 12.89 -12.62
N SER A 72 10.07 13.77 -13.60
CA SER A 72 10.75 13.42 -14.86
C SER A 72 12.13 14.08 -15.07
N VAL A 73 12.64 14.82 -14.07
CA VAL A 73 13.92 15.56 -14.11
C VAL A 73 14.93 14.96 -13.13
N GLN A 74 16.24 15.06 -13.39
CA GLN A 74 17.29 14.45 -12.55
C GLN A 74 17.08 12.93 -12.32
N GLY A 75 16.72 12.22 -13.39
CA GLY A 75 16.20 10.85 -13.32
C GLY A 75 14.68 10.83 -13.47
N LYS A 76 14.05 9.69 -13.15
CA LYS A 76 12.59 9.54 -13.14
C LYS A 76 12.15 8.67 -11.98
N SER A 77 11.01 9.01 -11.37
CA SER A 77 10.39 8.24 -10.28
C SER A 77 8.91 8.01 -10.55
N GLY A 78 8.21 7.25 -9.69
CA GLY A 78 6.77 7.04 -9.80
C GLY A 78 6.29 6.55 -11.17
N LEU A 79 5.07 6.95 -11.55
CA LEU A 79 4.49 6.71 -12.87
C LEU A 79 5.24 7.41 -14.01
N GLU A 80 5.90 8.54 -13.76
CA GLU A 80 6.78 9.18 -14.75
C GLU A 80 7.91 8.24 -15.21
N SER A 81 8.40 7.38 -14.32
CA SER A 81 9.38 6.35 -14.66
C SER A 81 8.73 5.12 -15.29
N VAL A 82 7.70 4.57 -14.65
CA VAL A 82 7.06 3.31 -15.06
C VAL A 82 6.41 3.42 -16.44
N GLU A 83 5.77 4.55 -16.73
CA GLU A 83 5.03 4.78 -17.98
C GLU A 83 5.81 5.67 -18.97
N ASN A 84 7.12 5.84 -18.78
CA ASN A 84 7.96 6.70 -19.61
C ASN A 84 7.84 6.39 -21.11
N PHE A 85 7.73 5.10 -21.45
CA PHE A 85 7.55 4.67 -22.83
C PHE A 85 6.21 5.11 -23.42
N GLU A 86 5.11 4.93 -22.69
CA GLU A 86 3.77 5.29 -23.19
C GLU A 86 3.66 6.81 -23.31
N LEU A 87 4.15 7.55 -22.31
CA LEU A 87 4.16 9.01 -22.31
C LEU A 87 5.00 9.63 -23.44
N LEU A 88 6.00 8.91 -23.96
CA LEU A 88 6.84 9.34 -25.09
C LEU A 88 6.52 8.60 -26.40
N THR A 89 5.49 7.76 -26.41
CA THR A 89 4.96 7.16 -27.62
C THR A 89 3.80 8.00 -28.11
N SER A 90 3.79 8.35 -29.38
CA SER A 90 2.65 9.05 -29.99
C SER A 90 1.88 8.07 -30.86
N ASN A 91 0.60 7.84 -30.56
CA ASN A 91 -0.34 7.18 -31.46
C ASN A 91 -1.17 8.20 -32.27
N ALA A 92 -0.54 9.32 -32.66
CA ALA A 92 -1.12 10.28 -33.60
C ALA A 92 -1.37 9.68 -35.00
N PHE A 93 -2.40 10.20 -35.70
CA PHE A 93 -2.74 9.75 -37.04
C PHE A 93 -1.54 9.90 -37.99
N PHE A 94 -1.29 8.90 -38.85
CA PHE A 94 -0.06 8.85 -39.65
C PHE A 94 0.19 10.10 -40.52
N LEU A 95 -0.86 10.66 -41.12
CA LEU A 95 -0.75 11.89 -41.92
C LEU A 95 -0.39 13.13 -41.08
N GLU A 96 -0.82 13.15 -39.81
CA GLU A 96 -0.48 14.22 -38.89
C GLU A 96 0.98 14.12 -38.44
N LYS A 97 1.46 12.90 -38.18
CA LYS A 97 2.89 12.67 -37.89
C LYS A 97 3.79 13.15 -39.03
N ILE A 98 3.44 12.83 -40.28
CA ILE A 98 4.16 13.29 -41.46
C ILE A 98 4.12 14.81 -41.56
N LYS A 99 2.95 15.44 -41.39
CA LYS A 99 2.81 16.89 -41.42
C LYS A 99 3.68 17.56 -40.35
N ASN A 100 3.68 17.04 -39.13
CA ASN A 100 4.46 17.55 -38.02
C ASN A 100 5.96 17.42 -38.28
N GLU A 101 6.41 16.30 -38.84
CA GLU A 101 7.80 16.09 -39.26
C GLU A 101 8.23 17.10 -40.35
N PHE A 102 7.38 17.40 -41.33
CA PHE A 102 7.65 18.44 -42.33
C PHE A 102 7.63 19.87 -41.77
N GLN A 103 7.01 20.08 -40.62
CA GLN A 103 6.93 21.38 -39.94
C GLN A 103 7.95 21.52 -38.81
N ASP A 104 8.86 20.55 -38.63
CA ASP A 104 9.74 20.43 -37.46
C ASP A 104 8.99 20.56 -36.12
N LYS A 105 7.75 20.07 -36.07
CA LYS A 105 6.91 20.03 -34.87
C LYS A 105 6.93 18.64 -34.25
N LYS A 106 7.03 18.58 -32.92
CA LYS A 106 6.93 17.32 -32.18
C LYS A 106 5.48 16.81 -32.14
N ASN A 107 5.32 15.50 -32.11
CA ASN A 107 4.01 14.87 -31.94
C ASN A 107 3.63 14.83 -30.46
N MET A 108 2.34 14.90 -30.13
CA MET A 108 1.90 14.71 -28.75
C MET A 108 1.95 13.23 -28.38
N GLY A 109 2.57 12.93 -27.24
CA GLY A 109 2.62 11.61 -26.64
C GLY A 109 1.27 11.19 -26.07
N ASP A 110 1.10 9.89 -25.87
CA ASP A 110 -0.11 9.32 -25.32
C ASP A 110 -0.26 9.68 -23.84
N SER A 111 -1.50 9.79 -23.39
CA SER A 111 -1.84 10.10 -22.01
C SER A 111 -2.15 8.83 -21.23
N VAL A 112 -1.65 8.78 -20.00
CA VAL A 112 -1.89 7.69 -19.05
C VAL A 112 -3.05 8.08 -18.14
N VAL A 113 -4.13 7.30 -18.17
CA VAL A 113 -5.26 7.42 -17.24
C VAL A 113 -5.04 6.48 -16.07
N THR A 114 -4.87 7.04 -14.89
CA THR A 114 -4.57 6.29 -13.67
C THR A 114 -5.85 5.76 -13.00
N THR A 115 -5.67 4.89 -12.01
CA THR A 115 -6.74 4.46 -11.11
C THR A 115 -6.95 5.42 -9.94
N LEU A 116 -6.08 6.43 -9.80
CA LEU A 116 -6.12 7.37 -8.69
C LEU A 116 -7.41 8.18 -8.74
N ASN A 117 -7.96 8.45 -7.56
CA ASN A 117 -9.11 9.30 -7.37
C ASN A 117 -8.61 10.59 -6.69
N LEU A 118 -8.79 11.75 -7.34
CA LEU A 118 -8.34 13.04 -6.80
C LEU A 118 -8.93 13.34 -5.43
N GLU A 119 -10.24 13.22 -5.26
CA GLU A 119 -10.93 13.52 -3.99
C GLU A 119 -10.45 12.59 -2.88
N LEU A 120 -10.25 11.31 -3.18
CA LEU A 120 -9.78 10.33 -2.20
C LEU A 120 -8.29 10.51 -1.86
N GLN A 121 -7.47 10.92 -2.83
CA GLN A 121 -6.07 11.27 -2.59
C GLN A 121 -5.98 12.51 -1.69
N GLU A 122 -6.76 13.55 -1.98
CA GLU A 122 -6.84 14.77 -1.18
C GLU A 122 -7.29 14.46 0.24
N ALA A 123 -8.36 13.70 0.41
CA ALA A 123 -8.82 13.25 1.73
C ALA A 123 -7.73 12.49 2.50
N ALA A 124 -7.00 11.58 1.84
CA ALA A 124 -5.89 10.85 2.46
C ALA A 124 -4.69 11.75 2.80
N TYR A 125 -4.39 12.73 1.96
CA TYR A 125 -3.29 13.67 2.14
C TYR A 125 -3.56 14.61 3.31
N ASP A 126 -4.77 15.18 3.36
CA ASP A 126 -5.21 16.10 4.40
C ASP A 126 -5.39 15.40 5.74
N ALA A 127 -5.98 14.20 5.74
CA ALA A 127 -6.16 13.42 6.96
C ALA A 127 -4.82 13.01 7.58
N LEU A 128 -3.79 12.71 6.77
CA LEU A 128 -2.44 12.46 7.27
C LEU A 128 -1.73 13.76 7.71
N GLY A 129 -2.11 14.91 7.15
CA GLY A 129 -1.64 16.24 7.56
C GLY A 129 -0.11 16.37 7.46
N ASN A 130 0.53 16.76 8.56
CA ASN A 130 1.99 16.87 8.64
C ASN A 130 2.66 15.65 9.27
N TYR A 131 1.90 14.59 9.56
CA TYR A 131 2.46 13.40 10.18
C TYR A 131 3.33 12.65 9.18
N LYS A 132 4.52 12.26 9.62
CA LYS A 132 5.40 11.34 8.89
C LYS A 132 4.72 9.99 8.83
N GLY A 133 4.61 9.38 7.65
CA GLY A 133 3.81 8.17 7.49
C GLY A 133 3.37 7.91 6.06
N ALA A 134 2.36 7.06 5.91
CA ALA A 134 1.79 6.75 4.61
C ALA A 134 0.35 6.23 4.71
N VAL A 135 -0.39 6.43 3.62
CA VAL A 135 -1.74 5.91 3.41
C VAL A 135 -1.79 5.19 2.07
N VAL A 136 -2.37 3.99 2.03
CA VAL A 136 -2.66 3.25 0.80
C VAL A 136 -4.13 2.88 0.80
N VAL A 137 -4.85 3.25 -0.26
CA VAL A 137 -6.26 2.89 -0.46
C VAL A 137 -6.42 2.08 -1.74
N MET A 138 -7.16 0.97 -1.66
CA MET A 138 -7.36 0.04 -2.76
C MET A 138 -8.81 -0.40 -2.91
N GLU A 139 -9.24 -0.66 -4.14
CA GLU A 139 -10.47 -1.39 -4.43
C GLU A 139 -10.17 -2.90 -4.41
N PRO A 140 -10.71 -3.68 -3.46
CA PRO A 140 -10.29 -5.06 -3.25
C PRO A 140 -10.75 -6.01 -4.37
N SER A 141 -11.90 -5.74 -5.00
CA SER A 141 -12.49 -6.58 -6.04
C SER A 141 -11.73 -6.51 -7.38
N THR A 142 -10.94 -5.47 -7.61
CA THR A 142 -10.20 -5.26 -8.86
C THR A 142 -8.70 -5.16 -8.71
N GLY A 143 -8.20 -4.71 -7.55
CA GLY A 143 -6.80 -4.37 -7.34
C GLY A 143 -6.43 -2.94 -7.73
N LYS A 144 -7.41 -2.07 -8.07
CA LYS A 144 -7.12 -0.65 -8.33
C LYS A 144 -6.53 0.00 -7.09
N ILE A 145 -5.43 0.73 -7.24
CA ILE A 145 -4.91 1.61 -6.18
C ILE A 145 -5.53 2.99 -6.38
N LEU A 146 -6.37 3.40 -5.44
CA LEU A 146 -7.19 4.61 -5.56
C LEU A 146 -6.51 5.83 -4.94
N ALA A 147 -5.70 5.63 -3.90
CA ALA A 147 -4.86 6.66 -3.31
C ALA A 147 -3.58 6.07 -2.74
N MET A 148 -2.48 6.83 -2.82
CA MET A 148 -1.19 6.48 -2.22
C MET A 148 -0.47 7.75 -1.78
N VAL A 149 -0.38 7.95 -0.47
CA VAL A 149 0.27 9.11 0.16
C VAL A 149 1.49 8.64 0.94
N SER A 150 2.57 9.41 0.89
CA SER A 150 3.78 9.22 1.68
C SER A 150 4.27 10.57 2.17
N LYS A 151 4.60 10.67 3.46
CA LYS A 151 5.06 11.91 4.11
C LYS A 151 6.28 11.69 5.00
N PRO A 152 7.21 12.66 5.09
CA PRO A 152 7.21 13.93 4.37
C PRO A 152 7.43 13.75 2.86
N ASP A 153 6.99 14.75 2.11
CA ASP A 153 6.90 14.77 0.65
C ASP A 153 7.74 15.91 0.04
N PHE A 154 7.64 16.09 -1.27
CA PHE A 154 8.39 17.09 -2.02
C PHE A 154 7.55 17.61 -3.20
N ASP A 155 7.84 18.82 -3.69
CA ASP A 155 7.18 19.35 -4.89
C ASP A 155 7.89 18.87 -6.16
N PRO A 156 7.28 18.02 -7.00
CA PRO A 156 7.87 17.56 -8.24
C PRO A 156 8.17 18.70 -9.24
N ASN A 157 7.53 19.86 -9.11
CA ASN A 157 7.83 21.05 -9.93
C ASN A 157 9.21 21.66 -9.62
N THR A 158 9.72 21.48 -8.40
CA THR A 158 10.96 22.14 -7.93
C THR A 158 12.16 21.19 -7.80
N VAL A 159 12.01 19.92 -8.21
CA VAL A 159 13.05 18.89 -8.05
C VAL A 159 14.37 19.29 -8.72
N ALA A 160 14.33 19.91 -9.90
CA ALA A 160 15.54 20.31 -10.61
C ALA A 160 16.35 21.38 -9.86
N GLU A 161 15.65 22.28 -9.17
CA GLU A 161 16.24 23.41 -8.42
C GLU A 161 16.74 22.96 -7.04
N ASN A 162 16.02 22.01 -6.43
CA ASN A 162 16.24 21.57 -5.05
C ASN A 162 16.95 20.20 -4.92
N TRP A 163 17.50 19.67 -6.02
CA TRP A 163 18.02 18.30 -6.06
C TRP A 163 19.02 17.97 -4.95
N ASP A 164 19.99 18.85 -4.72
CA ASP A 164 21.05 18.63 -3.71
C ASP A 164 20.46 18.50 -2.30
N PHE A 165 19.43 19.31 -1.99
CA PHE A 165 18.70 19.20 -0.73
C PHE A 165 17.90 17.90 -0.66
N LEU A 166 17.06 17.62 -1.68
CA LEU A 166 16.19 16.44 -1.70
C LEU A 166 16.96 15.12 -1.60
N ASN A 167 18.16 15.07 -2.19
CA ASN A 167 19.00 13.87 -2.20
C ASN A 167 19.83 13.69 -0.90
N THR A 168 19.98 14.74 -0.08
CA THR A 168 20.73 14.69 1.19
C THR A 168 19.86 14.90 2.43
N ASP A 169 18.56 15.09 2.23
CA ASP A 169 17.58 15.33 3.28
C ASP A 169 17.57 14.21 4.33
N GLN A 170 17.66 14.61 5.59
CA GLN A 170 17.73 13.68 6.72
C GLN A 170 16.43 12.92 6.94
N ASP A 171 15.30 13.50 6.53
CA ASP A 171 14.00 12.86 6.59
C ASP A 171 13.69 11.98 5.38
N SER A 172 14.60 11.91 4.40
CA SER A 172 14.44 11.10 3.19
C SER A 172 13.11 11.37 2.48
N VAL A 173 12.81 12.64 2.17
CA VAL A 173 11.57 13.06 1.49
C VAL A 173 11.29 12.33 0.16
N LEU A 174 12.33 11.87 -0.55
CA LEU A 174 12.16 11.09 -1.80
C LEU A 174 11.70 9.65 -1.57
N LEU A 175 11.79 9.13 -0.34
CA LEU A 175 11.40 7.76 -0.01
C LEU A 175 9.87 7.61 -0.07
N ASN A 176 9.39 6.71 -0.92
CA ASN A 176 7.98 6.31 -0.89
C ASN A 176 7.74 5.33 0.28
N ARG A 177 7.34 5.86 1.44
CA ARG A 177 7.06 5.08 2.65
C ARG A 177 5.93 4.08 2.49
N ALA A 178 5.00 4.33 1.58
CA ALA A 178 3.87 3.44 1.32
C ALA A 178 4.35 2.07 0.81
N THR A 179 5.32 2.04 -0.11
CA THR A 179 5.82 0.79 -0.73
C THR A 179 7.21 0.37 -0.25
N GLN A 180 8.07 1.32 0.13
CA GLN A 180 9.45 1.07 0.53
C GLN A 180 9.69 1.11 2.04
N GLY A 181 8.73 1.63 2.81
CA GLY A 181 8.80 1.63 4.27
C GLY A 181 8.91 0.20 4.83
N GLN A 182 9.66 0.06 5.92
CA GLN A 182 9.86 -1.21 6.63
C GLN A 182 9.66 -0.93 8.12
N TYR A 183 8.53 -1.38 8.64
CA TYR A 183 8.13 -1.09 10.01
C TYR A 183 7.71 -2.37 10.72
N ALA A 184 7.89 -2.40 12.04
CA ALA A 184 7.22 -3.42 12.83
C ALA A 184 5.69 -3.26 12.65
N PRO A 185 4.95 -4.33 12.31
CA PRO A 185 3.51 -4.24 12.03
C PRO A 185 2.67 -3.95 13.27
N GLY A 186 3.21 -4.22 14.47
CA GLY A 186 2.46 -4.15 15.72
C GLY A 186 1.21 -5.03 15.66
N SER A 187 0.17 -4.62 16.39
CA SER A 187 -1.05 -5.43 16.50
C SER A 187 -1.83 -5.67 15.20
N THR A 188 -1.47 -5.01 14.08
CA THR A 188 -2.05 -5.39 12.76
C THR A 188 -1.63 -6.79 12.34
N PHE A 189 -0.45 -7.25 12.76
CA PHE A 189 0.05 -8.60 12.47
C PHE A 189 -0.75 -9.71 13.17
N LYS A 190 -1.52 -9.37 14.21
CA LYS A 190 -2.41 -10.33 14.88
C LYS A 190 -3.44 -10.95 13.94
N VAL A 191 -3.77 -10.28 12.82
CA VAL A 191 -4.60 -10.87 11.76
C VAL A 191 -3.88 -12.04 11.09
N VAL A 192 -2.57 -11.94 10.87
CA VAL A 192 -1.72 -13.02 10.33
C VAL A 192 -1.58 -14.15 11.35
N THR A 193 -1.32 -13.81 12.62
CA THR A 193 -1.26 -14.80 13.70
C THR A 193 -2.59 -15.51 13.93
N ALA A 194 -3.71 -14.79 13.81
CA ALA A 194 -5.04 -15.37 13.94
C ALA A 194 -5.33 -16.37 12.81
N LEU A 195 -4.98 -16.02 11.57
CA LEU A 195 -5.10 -16.94 10.44
C LEU A 195 -4.34 -18.25 10.68
N GLU A 196 -3.09 -18.14 11.12
CA GLU A 196 -2.27 -19.30 11.42
C GLU A 196 -2.88 -20.15 12.54
N TYR A 197 -3.30 -19.51 13.64
CA TYR A 197 -3.91 -20.22 14.77
C TYR A 197 -5.17 -20.98 14.35
N MET A 198 -6.03 -20.39 13.52
CA MET A 198 -7.22 -21.04 12.99
C MET A 198 -6.89 -22.28 12.15
N ARG A 199 -5.82 -22.23 11.36
CA ARG A 199 -5.40 -23.34 10.49
C ARG A 199 -4.83 -24.51 11.26
N GLU A 200 -4.12 -24.23 12.35
CA GLU A 200 -3.56 -25.28 13.21
C GLU A 200 -4.57 -25.89 14.17
N ASN A 201 -5.61 -25.14 14.55
CA ASN A 201 -6.53 -25.50 15.63
C ASN A 201 -7.98 -25.49 15.15
N PRO A 202 -8.53 -26.60 14.62
CA PRO A 202 -9.91 -26.65 14.13
C PRO A 202 -10.99 -26.28 15.17
N ASP A 203 -10.67 -26.33 16.46
CA ASP A 203 -11.56 -25.96 17.58
C ASP A 203 -11.27 -24.57 18.16
N TYR A 204 -10.60 -23.68 17.40
CA TYR A 204 -10.21 -22.33 17.82
C TYR A 204 -11.36 -21.50 18.42
N GLU A 205 -12.62 -21.79 18.08
CA GLU A 205 -13.79 -21.09 18.65
C GLU A 205 -13.98 -21.37 20.15
N ASN A 206 -13.46 -22.49 20.66
CA ASN A 206 -13.47 -22.83 22.09
C ASN A 206 -12.27 -22.25 22.86
N TYR A 207 -11.37 -21.52 22.18
CA TYR A 207 -10.25 -20.88 22.84
C TYR A 207 -10.75 -19.90 23.91
N GLY A 208 -10.16 -20.01 25.10
CA GLY A 208 -10.38 -19.09 26.21
C GLY A 208 -9.07 -18.77 26.90
N TYR A 209 -8.91 -17.51 27.30
CA TYR A 209 -7.72 -17.04 28.00
C TYR A 209 -8.09 -16.02 29.08
N ASN A 210 -7.54 -16.18 30.28
CA ASN A 210 -7.72 -15.22 31.36
C ASN A 210 -6.58 -14.20 31.34
N CYS A 211 -6.83 -13.03 30.76
CA CYS A 211 -5.89 -11.92 30.70
C CYS A 211 -5.79 -11.21 32.05
N THR A 212 -4.69 -11.43 32.77
CA THR A 212 -4.32 -10.73 34.01
C THR A 212 -3.50 -9.44 33.77
N GLY A 213 -3.37 -9.01 32.51
CA GLY A 213 -2.62 -7.81 32.10
C GLY A 213 -1.14 -8.05 31.80
N ALA A 214 -0.58 -9.19 32.19
CA ALA A 214 0.75 -9.63 31.81
C ALA A 214 0.84 -11.16 31.65
N ILE A 215 1.77 -11.62 30.82
CA ILE A 215 2.17 -13.02 30.70
C ILE A 215 3.68 -13.13 30.91
N GLU A 216 4.11 -14.11 31.69
CA GLU A 216 5.53 -14.41 31.89
C GLU A 216 5.85 -15.81 31.40
N LYS A 217 6.89 -15.94 30.58
CA LYS A 217 7.40 -17.22 30.12
C LYS A 217 8.93 -17.16 29.98
N ASP A 218 9.61 -18.12 30.58
CA ASP A 218 11.07 -18.28 30.55
C ASP A 218 11.83 -16.98 30.91
N GLY A 219 11.34 -16.27 31.92
CA GLY A 219 11.94 -15.01 32.42
C GLY A 219 11.62 -13.76 31.59
N VAL A 220 10.78 -13.87 30.55
CA VAL A 220 10.32 -12.73 29.73
C VAL A 220 8.88 -12.40 30.05
N THR A 221 8.61 -11.14 30.36
CA THR A 221 7.27 -10.61 30.62
C THR A 221 6.78 -9.77 29.44
N ILE A 222 5.60 -10.08 28.92
CA ILE A 222 4.87 -9.20 28.00
C ILE A 222 3.61 -8.66 28.69
N ARG A 223 3.30 -7.38 28.45
CA ARG A 223 2.14 -6.69 29.03
C ARG A 223 1.13 -6.33 27.96
N CYS A 224 -0.14 -6.30 28.36
CA CYS A 224 -1.15 -5.57 27.60
C CYS A 224 -0.85 -4.06 27.65
N TYR A 225 -1.38 -3.33 26.68
CA TYR A 225 -1.25 -1.87 26.63
C TYR A 225 -1.69 -1.24 27.96
N ASN A 226 -0.85 -0.37 28.52
CA ASN A 226 -1.01 0.23 29.86
C ASN A 226 -1.28 -0.77 31.01
N GLY A 227 -0.91 -2.04 30.84
CA GLY A 227 -1.16 -3.11 31.83
C GLY A 227 -2.64 -3.48 31.97
N HIS A 228 -3.48 -3.16 30.98
CA HIS A 228 -4.92 -3.39 31.06
C HIS A 228 -5.28 -4.88 31.22
N VAL A 229 -6.24 -5.16 32.10
CA VAL A 229 -6.73 -6.49 32.45
C VAL A 229 -8.06 -6.74 31.74
N HIS A 230 -8.05 -7.51 30.66
CA HIS A 230 -9.27 -7.84 29.91
C HIS A 230 -10.14 -8.93 30.58
N GLY A 231 -9.59 -9.67 31.57
CA GLY A 231 -10.29 -10.81 32.16
C GLY A 231 -10.40 -12.00 31.20
N GLN A 232 -11.48 -12.76 31.30
CA GLN A 232 -11.72 -13.90 30.42
C GLN A 232 -12.07 -13.40 29.01
N VAL A 233 -11.26 -13.76 28.03
CA VAL A 233 -11.48 -13.45 26.61
C VAL A 233 -11.55 -14.72 25.80
N GLY A 234 -12.49 -14.77 24.85
CA GLY A 234 -12.48 -15.74 23.75
C GLY A 234 -11.58 -15.28 22.61
N PHE A 235 -11.44 -16.08 21.55
CA PHE A 235 -10.54 -15.75 20.44
C PHE A 235 -10.92 -14.46 19.70
N GLN A 236 -12.21 -14.26 19.43
CA GLN A 236 -12.73 -13.03 18.82
C GLN A 236 -12.42 -11.81 19.70
N ASP A 237 -12.68 -11.90 21.01
CA ASP A 237 -12.46 -10.81 21.96
C ASP A 237 -10.97 -10.47 22.12
N SER A 238 -10.11 -11.49 22.06
CA SER A 238 -8.66 -11.29 22.02
C SER A 238 -8.23 -10.42 20.85
N LEU A 239 -8.84 -10.58 19.67
CA LEU A 239 -8.55 -9.71 18.52
C LEU A 239 -9.21 -8.34 18.67
N ALA A 240 -10.49 -8.30 19.09
CA ALA A 240 -11.28 -7.09 19.26
C ALA A 240 -10.64 -6.10 20.25
N TYR A 241 -10.26 -6.57 21.43
CA TYR A 241 -9.56 -5.79 22.45
C TYR A 241 -8.04 -5.72 22.22
N SER A 242 -7.53 -6.41 21.18
CA SER A 242 -6.11 -6.45 20.86
C SER A 242 -5.24 -6.95 22.01
N CYS A 243 -5.70 -7.97 22.74
CA CYS A 243 -5.05 -8.49 23.95
C CYS A 243 -3.66 -9.09 23.65
N ASN A 244 -2.58 -8.39 24.05
CA ASN A 244 -1.20 -8.84 23.80
C ASN A 244 -0.90 -10.18 24.47
N THR A 245 -1.34 -10.37 25.72
CA THR A 245 -1.03 -11.57 26.51
C THR A 245 -1.72 -12.82 25.94
N SER A 246 -2.96 -12.68 25.45
CA SER A 246 -3.63 -13.77 24.73
C SER A 246 -2.91 -14.11 23.42
N PHE A 247 -2.53 -13.12 22.61
CA PHE A 247 -1.78 -13.37 21.37
C PHE A 247 -0.35 -13.89 21.62
N SER A 248 0.30 -13.51 22.72
CA SER A 248 1.54 -14.15 23.18
C SER A 248 1.32 -15.62 23.51
N ASN A 249 0.24 -15.94 24.23
CA ASN A 249 -0.09 -17.32 24.56
C ASN A 249 -0.35 -18.15 23.29
N ILE A 250 -1.11 -17.60 22.34
CA ILE A 250 -1.30 -18.20 21.01
C ILE A 250 0.06 -18.40 20.34
N GLY A 251 0.92 -17.37 20.30
CA GLY A 251 2.26 -17.48 19.72
C GLY A 251 3.14 -18.57 20.32
N LEU A 252 2.99 -18.87 21.61
CA LEU A 252 3.70 -19.97 22.27
C LEU A 252 3.21 -21.36 21.82
N SER A 253 1.95 -21.48 21.41
CA SER A 253 1.36 -22.76 20.96
C SER A 253 1.59 -23.05 19.47
N LEU A 254 1.88 -22.04 18.65
CA LEU A 254 2.02 -22.22 17.19
C LEU A 254 3.24 -23.07 16.82
N ASP A 255 3.08 -23.92 15.79
CA ASP A 255 4.23 -24.52 15.11
C ASP A 255 4.94 -23.47 14.24
N ILE A 256 6.24 -23.27 14.49
CA ILE A 256 7.02 -22.23 13.81
C ILE A 256 7.09 -22.49 12.30
N LYS A 257 7.14 -23.74 11.87
CA LYS A 257 7.25 -24.07 10.44
C LYS A 257 5.96 -23.72 9.73
N ASN A 258 4.80 -24.08 10.28
CA ASN A 258 3.51 -23.71 9.70
C ASN A 258 3.33 -22.19 9.69
N PHE A 259 3.69 -21.50 10.78
CA PHE A 259 3.59 -20.03 10.83
C PHE A 259 4.46 -19.34 9.78
N ARG A 260 5.66 -19.87 9.50
CA ARG A 260 6.51 -19.42 8.38
C ARG A 260 5.86 -19.67 7.02
N GLU A 261 5.23 -20.84 6.82
CA GLU A 261 4.54 -21.16 5.57
C GLU A 261 3.31 -20.25 5.36
N THR A 262 2.45 -20.06 6.36
CA THR A 262 1.33 -19.11 6.27
C THR A 262 1.83 -17.68 6.01
N SER A 263 2.90 -17.24 6.70
CA SER A 263 3.48 -15.92 6.43
C SER A 263 3.98 -15.79 4.98
N LYS A 264 4.59 -16.85 4.42
CA LYS A 264 5.05 -16.89 3.03
C LYS A 264 3.88 -16.95 2.04
N GLU A 265 2.80 -17.66 2.36
CA GLU A 265 1.57 -17.67 1.57
C GLU A 265 1.00 -16.26 1.43
N LEU A 266 1.00 -15.52 2.55
CA LEU A 266 0.69 -14.09 2.67
C LEU A 266 1.79 -13.16 2.13
N LEU A 267 2.76 -13.67 1.37
CA LEU A 267 3.80 -12.93 0.65
C LEU A 267 4.95 -12.33 1.49
N PHE A 268 5.04 -12.60 2.78
CA PHE A 268 6.27 -12.30 3.52
C PHE A 268 7.46 -13.07 2.93
N ASN A 269 8.64 -12.44 2.96
CA ASN A 269 9.87 -12.96 2.36
C ASN A 269 9.79 -13.24 0.84
N SER A 270 8.71 -12.82 0.16
CA SER A 270 8.42 -13.10 -1.26
C SER A 270 8.35 -11.81 -2.08
N LYS A 271 8.38 -11.95 -3.42
CA LYS A 271 8.19 -10.81 -4.33
C LYS A 271 6.77 -10.26 -4.17
N LEU A 272 6.62 -8.93 -4.03
CA LEU A 272 5.31 -8.27 -4.01
C LEU A 272 4.88 -7.85 -5.43
N PRO A 273 3.58 -7.86 -5.74
CA PRO A 273 3.04 -7.46 -7.05
C PRO A 273 2.92 -5.93 -7.19
N SER A 274 4.03 -5.21 -7.00
CA SER A 274 4.07 -3.74 -7.15
C SER A 274 4.57 -3.32 -8.52
N VAL A 275 3.95 -2.30 -9.09
CA VAL A 275 4.44 -1.58 -10.29
C VAL A 275 5.50 -0.53 -9.93
N LEU A 276 5.43 0.02 -8.73
CA LEU A 276 6.43 0.97 -8.20
C LEU A 276 7.57 0.22 -7.49
N PRO A 277 8.76 0.85 -7.35
CA PRO A 277 9.79 0.36 -6.45
C PRO A 277 9.24 0.09 -5.04
N TYR A 278 9.68 -1.01 -4.43
CA TYR A 278 9.20 -1.44 -3.13
C TYR A 278 10.31 -2.17 -2.36
N SER A 279 10.14 -2.20 -1.03
CA SER A 279 10.99 -2.98 -0.13
C SER A 279 10.28 -4.28 0.22
N LYS A 280 10.99 -5.40 0.07
CA LYS A 280 10.44 -6.72 0.40
C LYS A 280 10.24 -6.84 1.91
N SER A 281 8.99 -7.03 2.34
CA SER A 281 8.68 -7.32 3.75
C SER A 281 9.27 -8.64 4.22
N SER A 282 9.62 -8.70 5.50
CA SER A 282 10.29 -9.83 6.12
C SER A 282 9.46 -10.42 7.25
N PHE A 283 9.41 -11.76 7.31
CA PHE A 283 8.96 -12.50 8.48
C PHE A 283 10.18 -13.20 9.09
N SER A 284 10.43 -12.97 10.37
CA SER A 284 11.65 -13.45 11.04
C SER A 284 11.31 -14.18 12.34
N LEU A 285 11.17 -15.50 12.25
CA LEU A 285 11.04 -16.41 13.39
C LEU A 285 11.68 -17.75 13.02
N GLU A 286 12.79 -18.10 13.65
CA GLU A 286 13.57 -19.31 13.31
C GLU A 286 13.07 -20.55 14.05
N PRO A 287 13.25 -21.78 13.50
CA PRO A 287 12.75 -23.03 14.09
C PRO A 287 13.21 -23.37 15.53
N GLY A 288 14.18 -22.62 16.09
CA GLY A 288 14.64 -22.74 17.48
C GLY A 288 14.41 -21.49 18.32
N ALA A 289 13.54 -20.57 17.87
CA ALA A 289 13.26 -19.32 18.55
C ALA A 289 12.72 -19.56 19.98
N GLY A 290 13.27 -18.81 20.93
CA GLY A 290 12.84 -18.86 22.34
C GLY A 290 11.45 -18.25 22.54
N SER A 291 10.89 -18.45 23.74
CA SER A 291 9.56 -17.95 24.11
C SER A 291 9.39 -16.44 23.89
N ALA A 292 10.45 -15.65 24.11
CA ALA A 292 10.44 -14.21 23.87
C ALA A 292 10.13 -13.86 22.40
N ASP A 293 10.89 -14.43 21.47
CA ASP A 293 10.73 -14.18 20.04
C ASP A 293 9.36 -14.65 19.54
N LYS A 294 8.88 -15.80 20.02
CA LYS A 294 7.52 -16.30 19.71
C LYS A 294 6.43 -15.34 20.17
N MET A 295 6.48 -14.93 21.45
CA MET A 295 5.47 -14.04 22.04
C MET A 295 5.47 -12.67 21.36
N MET A 296 6.64 -12.09 21.08
CA MET A 296 6.78 -10.79 20.41
C MET A 296 6.30 -10.87 18.95
N THR A 297 6.74 -11.88 18.20
CA THR A 297 6.37 -12.02 16.78
C THR A 297 4.86 -12.19 16.63
N ALA A 298 4.22 -12.98 17.50
CA ALA A 298 2.77 -13.22 17.45
C ALA A 298 1.90 -11.98 17.72
N MET A 299 2.45 -10.93 18.33
CA MET A 299 1.76 -9.63 18.46
C MET A 299 2.26 -8.57 17.48
N GLY A 300 3.15 -8.94 16.56
CA GLY A 300 3.75 -8.07 15.56
C GLY A 300 4.89 -7.18 16.05
N GLN A 301 5.52 -7.55 17.16
CA GLN A 301 6.77 -6.97 17.66
C GLN A 301 7.97 -7.87 17.30
N GLY A 302 9.18 -7.35 17.48
CA GLY A 302 10.41 -8.07 17.19
C GLY A 302 10.98 -7.72 15.80
N LYS A 303 11.38 -8.74 15.03
CA LYS A 303 12.20 -8.55 13.81
C LYS A 303 11.41 -8.52 12.51
N THR A 304 10.13 -8.87 12.54
CA THR A 304 9.25 -8.85 11.36
C THR A 304 9.03 -7.40 10.91
N GLN A 305 9.26 -7.13 9.62
CA GLN A 305 9.07 -5.80 9.03
C GLN A 305 8.12 -5.85 7.84
N VAL A 306 7.24 -4.87 7.73
CA VAL A 306 6.23 -4.79 6.68
C VAL A 306 6.08 -3.37 6.15
N SER A 307 5.65 -3.23 4.89
CA SER A 307 5.25 -1.95 4.30
C SER A 307 3.73 -1.76 4.40
N PRO A 308 3.22 -0.52 4.44
CA PRO A 308 1.79 -0.23 4.39
C PRO A 308 1.12 -0.83 3.16
N TYR A 309 1.79 -0.78 2.01
CA TYR A 309 1.34 -1.43 0.79
C TYR A 309 1.11 -2.94 0.99
N HIS A 310 2.05 -3.65 1.59
CA HIS A 310 1.89 -5.10 1.81
C HIS A 310 0.74 -5.41 2.77
N MET A 311 0.56 -4.61 3.82
CA MET A 311 -0.59 -4.76 4.73
C MET A 311 -1.93 -4.48 4.02
N ALA A 312 -1.96 -3.52 3.08
CA ALA A 312 -3.12 -3.31 2.21
C ALA A 312 -3.40 -4.52 1.30
N LEU A 313 -2.38 -5.21 0.78
CA LEU A 313 -2.55 -6.44 -0.01
C LEU A 313 -3.19 -7.57 0.81
N ILE A 314 -2.71 -7.80 2.03
CA ILE A 314 -3.28 -8.83 2.91
C ILE A 314 -4.73 -8.49 3.23
N THR A 315 -5.00 -7.23 3.58
CA THR A 315 -6.36 -6.75 3.89
C THR A 315 -7.29 -6.83 2.68
N SER A 316 -6.77 -6.54 1.48
CA SER A 316 -7.48 -6.68 0.20
C SER A 316 -7.88 -8.13 -0.07
N ALA A 317 -6.98 -9.08 0.20
CA ALA A 317 -7.32 -10.49 0.08
C ALA A 317 -8.40 -10.91 1.07
N ILE A 318 -8.37 -10.45 2.33
CA ILE A 318 -9.42 -10.72 3.33
C ILE A 318 -10.76 -10.15 2.86
N ALA A 319 -10.76 -8.90 2.41
CA ALA A 319 -11.96 -8.22 1.89
C ALA A 319 -12.56 -8.98 0.68
N ASN A 320 -11.71 -9.47 -0.22
CA ASN A 320 -12.08 -10.15 -1.45
C ASN A 320 -12.12 -11.70 -1.32
N GLY A 321 -12.60 -12.21 -0.19
CA GLY A 321 -12.89 -13.64 0.00
C GLY A 321 -11.67 -14.56 -0.12
N GLY A 322 -10.50 -14.05 0.28
CA GLY A 322 -9.21 -14.75 0.28
C GLY A 322 -8.39 -14.60 -1.00
N THR A 323 -8.91 -13.92 -2.02
CA THR A 323 -8.23 -13.72 -3.30
C THR A 323 -7.62 -12.33 -3.41
N LEU A 324 -6.31 -12.25 -3.58
CA LEU A 324 -5.63 -11.00 -3.94
C LEU A 324 -5.72 -10.78 -5.45
N MET A 325 -6.32 -9.66 -5.84
CA MET A 325 -6.26 -9.14 -7.20
C MET A 325 -4.91 -8.50 -7.47
N LYS A 326 -4.44 -8.56 -8.72
CA LYS A 326 -3.17 -7.96 -9.14
C LYS A 326 -3.29 -6.44 -9.04
N PRO A 327 -2.50 -5.77 -8.18
CA PRO A 327 -2.62 -4.34 -8.01
C PRO A 327 -2.12 -3.58 -9.24
N TYR A 328 -2.78 -2.47 -9.57
CA TYR A 328 -2.35 -1.58 -10.66
C TYR A 328 -2.72 -0.13 -10.41
N LEU A 329 -1.95 0.78 -11.01
CA LEU A 329 -2.11 2.24 -10.94
C LEU A 329 -2.61 2.87 -12.25
N VAL A 330 -2.59 2.14 -13.36
CA VAL A 330 -2.97 2.64 -14.70
C VAL A 330 -4.21 1.92 -15.17
N ASP A 331 -5.33 2.63 -15.35
CA ASP A 331 -6.55 2.04 -15.93
C ASP A 331 -6.39 1.88 -17.45
N SER A 332 -5.92 2.92 -18.14
CA SER A 332 -5.78 2.90 -19.60
C SER A 332 -4.72 3.87 -20.13
N VAL A 333 -4.30 3.63 -21.37
CA VAL A 333 -3.51 4.56 -22.18
C VAL A 333 -4.40 5.09 -23.29
N THR A 334 -4.40 6.40 -23.49
CA THR A 334 -5.21 7.11 -24.49
C THR A 334 -4.32 7.95 -25.39
N ASN A 335 -4.69 8.14 -26.64
CA ASN A 335 -3.95 9.06 -27.51
C ASN A 335 -4.36 10.53 -27.23
N TYR A 336 -3.72 11.47 -27.94
CA TYR A 336 -4.03 12.90 -27.90
C TYR A 336 -5.49 13.29 -28.21
N THR A 337 -6.29 12.43 -28.85
CA THR A 337 -7.73 12.67 -29.10
C THR A 337 -8.63 12.03 -28.04
N GLY A 338 -8.07 11.37 -27.03
CA GLY A 338 -8.80 10.65 -25.99
C GLY A 338 -9.26 9.24 -26.41
N ALA A 339 -8.82 8.73 -27.57
CA ALA A 339 -9.14 7.36 -27.97
C ALA A 339 -8.28 6.36 -27.17
N VAL A 340 -8.91 5.33 -26.61
CA VAL A 340 -8.24 4.29 -25.82
C VAL A 340 -7.36 3.42 -26.72
N ILE A 341 -6.08 3.34 -26.39
CA ILE A 341 -5.05 2.54 -27.06
C ILE A 341 -4.86 1.21 -26.35
N ASP A 342 -4.79 1.24 -25.02
CA ASP A 342 -4.63 0.06 -24.17
C ASP A 342 -5.45 0.24 -22.89
N LYS A 343 -5.93 -0.85 -22.30
CA LYS A 343 -6.73 -0.81 -21.07
C LYS A 343 -6.41 -2.03 -20.20
N ASN A 344 -5.96 -1.77 -18.99
CA ASN A 344 -5.74 -2.80 -17.99
C ASN A 344 -7.09 -3.37 -17.54
N LYS A 345 -7.11 -4.69 -17.32
CA LYS A 345 -8.28 -5.40 -16.80
C LYS A 345 -7.94 -6.00 -15.44
N PRO A 346 -8.91 -6.06 -14.51
CA PRO A 346 -8.71 -6.77 -13.26
C PRO A 346 -8.30 -8.22 -13.50
N GLU A 347 -7.22 -8.65 -12.84
CA GLU A 347 -6.68 -9.99 -12.95
C GLU A 347 -6.43 -10.56 -11.55
N LYS A 348 -6.73 -11.84 -11.37
CA LYS A 348 -6.36 -12.54 -10.14
C LYS A 348 -4.83 -12.66 -10.06
N TYR A 349 -4.25 -12.25 -8.94
CA TYR A 349 -2.83 -12.49 -8.67
C TYR A 349 -2.61 -13.84 -7.99
N LYS A 350 -3.24 -14.04 -6.82
CA LYS A 350 -3.06 -15.25 -6.01
C LYS A 350 -4.21 -15.41 -5.02
N SER A 351 -4.59 -16.64 -4.68
CA SER A 351 -5.39 -16.90 -3.49
C SER A 351 -4.44 -17.00 -2.29
N LEU A 352 -4.58 -16.09 -1.33
CA LEU A 352 -3.72 -16.04 -0.14
C LEU A 352 -4.29 -16.85 1.02
N MET A 353 -5.61 -17.03 1.05
CA MET A 353 -6.32 -17.80 2.06
C MET A 353 -7.62 -18.35 1.47
N THR A 354 -8.30 -19.23 2.21
CA THR A 354 -9.60 -19.74 1.79
C THR A 354 -10.68 -18.68 1.97
N SER A 355 -11.84 -18.87 1.35
CA SER A 355 -12.99 -17.98 1.57
C SER A 355 -13.52 -18.07 3.01
N GLU A 356 -13.37 -19.23 3.65
CA GLU A 356 -13.76 -19.44 5.05
C GLU A 356 -12.83 -18.70 6.01
N ASP A 357 -11.51 -18.82 5.80
CA ASP A 357 -10.47 -18.05 6.51
C ASP A 357 -10.80 -16.55 6.44
N ALA A 358 -11.03 -16.05 5.23
CA ALA A 358 -11.33 -14.65 4.98
C ALA A 358 -12.63 -14.19 5.66
N ALA A 359 -13.71 -14.99 5.57
CA ALA A 359 -14.98 -14.67 6.21
C ALA A 359 -14.86 -14.57 7.74
N LYS A 360 -14.13 -15.51 8.36
CA LYS A 360 -13.91 -15.49 9.81
C LYS A 360 -13.02 -14.33 10.24
N LEU A 361 -11.95 -14.03 9.50
CA LEU A 361 -11.13 -12.84 9.76
C LEU A 361 -11.94 -11.55 9.62
N LYS A 362 -12.81 -11.43 8.59
CA LYS A 362 -13.71 -10.29 8.47
C LYS A 362 -14.61 -10.16 9.69
N GLN A 363 -15.24 -11.24 10.15
CA GLN A 363 -16.05 -11.25 11.36
C GLN A 363 -15.27 -10.73 12.59
N TYR A 364 -14.04 -11.22 12.80
CA TYR A 364 -13.24 -10.78 13.95
C TYR A 364 -12.73 -9.35 13.80
N MET A 365 -12.42 -8.90 12.59
CA MET A 365 -12.08 -7.51 12.30
C MET A 365 -13.28 -6.56 12.45
N SER A 366 -14.51 -7.03 12.20
CA SER A 366 -15.73 -6.27 12.52
C SER A 366 -15.88 -6.08 14.03
N ALA A 367 -15.63 -7.10 14.83
CA ALA A 367 -15.68 -6.99 16.30
C ALA A 367 -14.71 -5.91 16.85
N VAL A 368 -13.55 -5.71 16.20
CA VAL A 368 -12.61 -4.62 16.54
C VAL A 368 -13.25 -3.24 16.36
N VAL A 369 -14.14 -3.09 15.37
CA VAL A 369 -14.91 -1.86 15.13
C VAL A 369 -16.15 -1.81 16.00
N ASP A 370 -16.92 -2.88 16.13
CA ASP A 370 -18.20 -2.85 16.82
C ASP A 370 -18.06 -2.52 18.31
N TYR A 371 -17.07 -3.11 18.99
CA TYR A 371 -16.86 -2.95 20.42
C TYR A 371 -15.39 -2.95 20.87
N GLY A 372 -14.45 -2.99 19.92
CA GLY A 372 -13.02 -3.10 20.19
C GLY A 372 -12.24 -1.79 20.04
N THR A 373 -10.97 -1.92 19.66
CA THR A 373 -10.01 -0.80 19.60
C THR A 373 -10.24 0.18 18.45
N ALA A 374 -11.11 -0.14 17.47
CA ALA A 374 -11.44 0.71 16.33
C ALA A 374 -12.88 1.26 16.39
N SER A 375 -13.47 1.35 17.58
CA SER A 375 -14.88 1.74 17.78
C SER A 375 -15.26 3.15 17.32
N VAL A 376 -14.28 4.00 17.03
CA VAL A 376 -14.50 5.29 16.36
C VAL A 376 -15.10 5.13 14.95
N LEU A 377 -14.95 3.96 14.33
CA LEU A 377 -15.55 3.60 13.04
C LEU A 377 -16.94 2.96 13.17
N SER A 378 -17.45 2.77 14.40
CA SER A 378 -18.80 2.26 14.62
C SER A 378 -19.86 3.34 14.39
N GLY A 379 -21.07 2.92 14.03
CA GLY A 379 -22.23 3.80 13.85
C GLY A 379 -22.14 4.78 12.68
N GLN A 380 -21.25 4.52 11.70
CA GLN A 380 -21.14 5.32 10.48
C GLN A 380 -22.25 4.97 9.46
N SER A 381 -22.36 5.75 8.39
CA SER A 381 -23.25 5.47 7.25
C SER A 381 -22.86 4.21 6.47
N TYR A 382 -21.63 3.74 6.66
CA TYR A 382 -21.05 2.51 6.13
C TYR A 382 -20.73 1.53 7.26
N THR A 383 -20.65 0.24 6.95
CA THR A 383 -20.05 -0.74 7.88
C THR A 383 -18.55 -0.76 7.72
N ALA A 384 -17.80 -1.09 8.77
CA ALA A 384 -16.34 -1.19 8.69
C ALA A 384 -15.82 -2.40 9.47
N ALA A 385 -14.68 -2.92 9.03
CA ALA A 385 -13.91 -3.94 9.74
C ALA A 385 -12.43 -3.58 9.67
N GLY A 386 -11.68 -3.79 10.74
CA GLY A 386 -10.28 -3.41 10.74
C GLY A 386 -9.47 -3.93 11.91
N LYS A 387 -8.22 -3.47 11.99
CA LYS A 387 -7.33 -3.72 13.12
C LYS A 387 -6.43 -2.51 13.35
N THR A 388 -6.48 -1.96 14.55
CA THR A 388 -5.49 -0.98 15.01
C THR A 388 -4.17 -1.67 15.37
N GLY A 389 -3.06 -0.94 15.25
CA GLY A 389 -1.75 -1.37 15.70
C GLY A 389 -0.98 -0.26 16.37
N THR A 390 -0.14 -0.66 17.32
CA THR A 390 0.88 0.18 17.93
C THR A 390 2.16 -0.65 17.89
N ALA A 391 3.24 -0.08 17.39
CA ALA A 391 4.53 -0.76 17.29
C ALA A 391 5.62 0.09 17.96
N GLU A 392 6.44 -0.54 18.79
CA GLU A 392 7.45 0.16 19.59
C GLU A 392 8.66 0.43 18.68
N TYR A 393 9.04 1.70 18.53
CA TYR A 393 10.07 2.13 17.57
C TYR A 393 11.42 2.46 18.25
N SER A 394 11.43 2.75 19.55
CA SER A 394 12.62 3.22 20.27
C SER A 394 12.65 2.75 21.73
N SER A 395 13.82 2.86 22.38
CA SER A 395 13.95 2.76 23.84
C SER A 395 13.18 3.86 24.58
N ASP A 396 12.81 4.93 23.87
CA ASP A 396 11.86 5.95 24.32
C ASP A 396 10.43 5.43 24.14
N LYS A 397 9.80 5.07 25.26
CA LYS A 397 8.45 4.47 25.33
C LYS A 397 7.31 5.42 24.92
N GLU A 398 7.63 6.68 24.64
CA GLU A 398 6.64 7.69 24.26
C GLU A 398 6.47 7.86 22.75
N LYS A 399 7.23 7.11 21.92
CA LYS A 399 7.19 7.23 20.46
C LYS A 399 6.96 5.88 19.79
N ASP A 400 5.68 5.58 19.57
CA ASP A 400 5.24 4.38 18.88
C ASP A 400 4.73 4.71 17.47
N HIS A 401 4.85 3.76 16.55
CA HIS A 401 4.15 3.86 15.28
C HIS A 401 2.68 3.52 15.47
N SER A 402 1.80 4.38 14.95
CA SER A 402 0.37 4.15 14.91
C SER A 402 0.01 3.48 13.59
N TRP A 403 -0.73 2.38 13.65
CA TRP A 403 -1.14 1.60 12.50
C TRP A 403 -2.65 1.41 12.47
N PHE A 404 -3.20 1.36 11.27
CA PHE A 404 -4.53 0.84 11.03
C PHE A 404 -4.58 0.14 9.68
N ILE A 405 -5.24 -1.02 9.66
CA ILE A 405 -5.70 -1.68 8.43
C ILE A 405 -7.20 -1.86 8.51
N GLY A 406 -7.91 -1.73 7.39
CA GLY A 406 -9.35 -1.98 7.42
C GLY A 406 -9.99 -1.93 6.05
N MET A 407 -11.30 -2.11 6.07
CA MET A 407 -12.19 -2.08 4.92
C MET A 407 -13.53 -1.46 5.27
N THR A 408 -14.24 -0.99 4.26
CA THR A 408 -15.63 -0.52 4.37
C THR A 408 -16.58 -1.49 3.69
N ASN A 409 -17.87 -1.43 4.05
CA ASN A 409 -18.95 -2.27 3.52
C ASN A 409 -18.64 -3.76 3.62
N VAL A 410 -18.53 -4.30 4.84
CA VAL A 410 -17.99 -5.64 5.17
C VAL A 410 -18.55 -6.79 4.31
N ASP A 411 -19.83 -6.73 3.97
CA ASP A 411 -20.50 -7.74 3.13
C ASP A 411 -20.13 -7.62 1.64
N ASN A 412 -19.95 -6.39 1.14
CA ASN A 412 -19.51 -6.09 -0.22
C ASN A 412 -18.42 -5.00 -0.19
N PRO A 413 -17.15 -5.35 0.11
CA PRO A 413 -16.15 -4.34 0.39
C PRO A 413 -15.78 -3.49 -0.82
N GLU A 414 -15.87 -2.17 -0.66
CA GLU A 414 -15.57 -1.21 -1.73
C GLU A 414 -14.18 -0.61 -1.58
N LEU A 415 -13.76 -0.32 -0.34
CA LEU A 415 -12.43 0.19 -0.04
C LEU A 415 -11.69 -0.69 0.96
N VAL A 416 -10.39 -0.82 0.75
CA VAL A 416 -9.41 -1.26 1.74
C VAL A 416 -8.40 -0.16 1.97
N ILE A 417 -8.01 0.05 3.21
CA ILE A 417 -7.01 1.04 3.61
C ILE A 417 -5.93 0.43 4.49
N SER A 418 -4.70 0.91 4.32
CA SER A 418 -3.62 0.75 5.29
C SER A 418 -3.01 2.12 5.60
N VAL A 419 -2.90 2.46 6.87
CA VAL A 419 -2.34 3.72 7.37
C VAL A 419 -1.22 3.42 8.36
N ILE A 420 -0.10 4.12 8.22
CA ILE A 420 0.91 4.23 9.26
C ILE A 420 1.23 5.70 9.55
N ILE A 421 1.39 6.01 10.82
CA ILE A 421 1.98 7.26 11.32
C ILE A 421 3.24 6.90 12.10
N GLU A 422 4.38 7.38 11.65
CA GLU A 422 5.67 7.21 12.32
C GLU A 422 5.73 8.07 13.58
N SER A 423 6.32 7.52 14.65
CA SER A 423 6.59 8.20 15.93
C SER A 423 5.45 9.07 16.47
N SER A 424 4.23 8.53 16.52
CA SER A 424 3.11 9.20 17.18
C SER A 424 3.33 9.22 18.69
N ASP A 425 3.09 10.37 19.32
CA ASP A 425 3.06 10.58 20.77
C ASP A 425 1.78 10.02 21.43
N GLY A 426 1.08 9.12 20.73
CA GLY A 426 -0.23 8.60 21.11
C GLY A 426 -1.41 9.53 20.85
N THR A 427 -1.18 10.80 20.46
CA THR A 427 -2.26 11.74 20.12
C THR A 427 -2.83 11.47 18.73
N ALA A 428 -1.95 11.19 17.76
CA ALA A 428 -2.32 10.88 16.39
C ALA A 428 -2.61 9.39 16.23
N LYS A 429 -3.83 9.02 15.81
CA LYS A 429 -4.19 7.63 15.56
C LYS A 429 -4.45 7.39 14.08
N ALA A 430 -3.80 6.35 13.55
CA ALA A 430 -3.98 5.92 12.17
C ALA A 430 -5.44 5.55 11.84
N VAL A 431 -6.22 5.11 12.83
CA VAL A 431 -7.67 4.84 12.65
C VAL A 431 -8.49 6.11 12.42
N ASP A 432 -8.09 7.25 12.99
CA ASP A 432 -8.78 8.52 12.79
C ASP A 432 -8.51 9.09 11.39
N VAL A 433 -7.28 8.88 10.87
CA VAL A 433 -6.96 9.14 9.45
C VAL A 433 -7.83 8.28 8.54
N ALA A 434 -7.91 6.98 8.83
CA ALA A 434 -8.74 6.08 8.03
C ALA A 434 -10.23 6.46 8.06
N LYS A 435 -10.74 6.90 9.21
CA LYS A 435 -12.10 7.41 9.33
C LYS A 435 -12.34 8.60 8.41
N GLN A 436 -11.45 9.59 8.41
CA GLN A 436 -11.61 10.78 7.55
C GLN A 436 -11.61 10.40 6.06
N VAL A 437 -10.75 9.47 5.66
CA VAL A 437 -10.72 8.97 4.27
C VAL A 437 -12.01 8.23 3.91
N PHE A 438 -12.52 7.38 4.80
CA PHE A 438 -13.78 6.68 4.57
C PHE A 438 -14.97 7.66 4.55
N ASP A 439 -15.01 8.61 5.46
CA ASP A 439 -16.07 9.62 5.51
C ASP A 439 -16.09 10.43 4.21
N ALA A 440 -14.95 10.89 3.71
CA ALA A 440 -14.87 11.64 2.46
C ALA A 440 -15.31 10.84 1.22
N TYR A 441 -15.35 9.50 1.30
CA TYR A 441 -15.84 8.66 0.21
C TYR A 441 -17.36 8.45 0.25
N TYR A 442 -17.99 8.52 1.43
CA TYR A 442 -19.41 8.21 1.64
C TYR A 442 -20.28 9.43 2.02
N TYR A 443 -19.68 10.58 2.31
CA TYR A 443 -20.34 11.87 2.57
C TYR A 443 -19.91 12.88 1.52
#